data_AF-A0A1X6NLJ9-F1
#
_entry.id   AF-A0A1X6NLJ9-F1
#
_cell.length_a   1.000
_cell.length_b   1.000
_cell.length_c   1.000
_cell.angle_alpha   90.00
_cell.angle_beta   90.00
_cell.angle_gamma   90.00
#
_symmetry.space_group_name_H-M   'P 1'
#
loop_
_entity.id
_entity.type
_entity.pdbx_description
1 polymer ?
#
loop_
_entity_poly.entity_id
_entity_poly.type
_entity_poly.pdbx_seq_one_letter_code
_entity_poly.pdbx_strand_id
1 'polypeptide(L)'
;MAFVSAASALGVAALGRQSGVPPPRPSPRTPARVTSPTRRVRMVSAPPAPPPSPPAVFPPTAGTVALVALGCAKNTVDAEVLLADCEAAGLAVVDDPAAADCVIVNTCSFIESAKRASIEAILAAAALQADTPRTALVVTGCMAQRYAGELATALPEVDAVVGFENYAGLPEKIRALLHVARADRAEAAAAAVDVAVGAATVPFRPEWRRKRLTPRHTAYLRVAEGCNNNCSFCIIPSFRGAFRSKPFDALMEEVRVLVASGVKDFCLIGEDTNQYGQDFGAADRRRLEDVIRGIAAYPQVSFIRLLYTYPTPWGWSDALIDTLAETPQVTYIDMPLQHISQEVLTAMNRPPATFTRKLLAKLRARLPNVTLRSTFISGFPGETDAHHRELVRFVKEQRFSRCGVFLYSAEEGTPAALLPGAIDADVAMARRDEIVALQQDIQAEMAEHHVGSVMDVLVDRVEGGGAVARSAADAPDIDGVVHVLQPLAPGAVVRVKIVGTSGFDLVADANPEVVAAAERSARLERHVAEVGEAAA
;
A
#
# COMPACT_ATOMS: atom_id res chain seq x y z
N MET A 1 38.07 -7.87 17.95
CA MET A 1 39.14 -6.96 17.49
C MET A 1 38.51 -5.93 16.58
N ALA A 2 38.37 -4.65 16.89
CA ALA A 2 38.22 -3.88 18.12
C ALA A 2 37.57 -2.55 17.65
N PHE A 3 36.73 -1.93 18.49
CA PHE A 3 35.97 -0.68 18.30
C PHE A 3 34.46 -0.81 18.01
N VAL A 4 33.75 -1.41 18.97
CA VAL A 4 32.37 -1.06 19.34
C VAL A 4 32.36 -1.03 20.87
N SER A 5 32.30 0.16 21.48
CA SER A 5 31.79 0.41 22.84
C SER A 5 32.19 1.82 23.29
N ALA A 6 31.23 2.75 23.32
CA ALA A 6 31.18 3.86 24.28
C ALA A 6 30.01 4.79 23.93
N ALA A 7 28.86 4.62 24.59
CA ALA A 7 28.00 5.71 25.08
C ALA A 7 26.72 5.15 25.73
N SER A 8 26.89 4.29 26.74
CA SER A 8 25.83 3.96 27.70
C SER A 8 26.37 4.29 29.09
N ALA A 9 26.19 5.53 29.54
CA ALA A 9 26.17 5.92 30.96
C ALA A 9 26.07 7.43 31.10
N LEU A 10 24.95 7.89 31.68
CA LEU A 10 24.73 9.10 32.50
C LEU A 10 23.20 9.24 32.54
N GLY A 11 22.48 9.16 33.64
CA GLY A 11 22.80 9.28 35.04
C GLY A 11 21.51 9.81 35.68
N VAL A 12 20.74 8.93 36.29
CA VAL A 12 19.49 9.24 36.99
C VAL A 12 19.80 10.17 38.16
N ALA A 13 19.18 11.35 38.20
CA ALA A 13 19.12 12.19 39.39
C ALA A 13 17.73 12.79 39.56
N ALA A 14 17.22 12.64 40.78
CA ALA A 14 15.87 12.90 41.24
C ALA A 14 15.45 14.38 41.18
N LEU A 15 14.20 14.66 40.79
CA LEU A 15 13.51 15.89 41.13
C LEU A 15 12.11 15.59 41.68
N GLY A 16 11.86 16.16 42.85
CA GLY A 16 10.78 15.83 43.76
C GLY A 16 9.37 16.24 43.33
N ARG A 17 8.43 15.62 44.04
CA ARG A 17 7.00 15.94 44.04
C ARG A 17 6.76 17.41 44.39
N GLN A 18 6.07 18.14 43.50
CA GLN A 18 5.27 19.29 43.89
C GLN A 18 3.84 19.11 43.38
N SER A 19 2.92 19.09 44.33
CA SER A 19 1.47 19.13 44.17
C SER A 19 1.04 20.48 43.58
N GLY A 20 0.49 20.45 42.36
CA GLY A 20 -0.13 21.60 41.70
C GLY A 20 -1.61 21.33 41.44
N VAL A 21 -2.47 22.17 42.00
CA VAL A 21 -3.92 22.20 41.82
C VAL A 21 -4.28 22.58 40.37
N PRO A 22 -5.27 21.95 39.72
CA PRO A 22 -5.67 22.32 38.35
C PRO A 22 -6.50 23.62 38.32
N PRO A 23 -6.37 24.46 37.28
CA PRO A 23 -7.16 25.69 37.15
C PRO A 23 -8.63 25.39 36.76
N PRO A 24 -9.58 26.29 37.08
CA PRO A 24 -11.01 26.04 36.91
C PRO A 24 -11.44 26.15 35.43
N ARG A 25 -12.44 25.33 35.05
CA ARG A 25 -13.08 25.34 33.73
C ARG A 25 -13.87 26.65 33.51
N PRO A 26 -13.85 27.24 32.29
CA PRO A 26 -14.71 28.37 31.97
C PRO A 26 -16.17 27.94 31.82
N SER A 27 -17.08 28.79 32.30
CA SER A 27 -18.54 28.62 32.25
C SER A 27 -19.13 28.88 30.85
N PRO A 28 -20.30 28.30 30.53
CA PRO A 28 -20.93 28.47 29.23
C PRO A 28 -21.54 29.87 29.09
N ARG A 29 -21.12 30.62 28.06
CA ARG A 29 -21.77 31.89 27.68
C ARG A 29 -23.00 31.61 26.81
N THR A 30 -24.13 32.14 27.25
CA THR A 30 -25.43 32.21 26.58
C THR A 30 -25.32 32.94 25.22
N PRO A 31 -26.02 32.49 24.15
CA PRO A 31 -25.94 33.17 22.86
C PRO A 31 -26.76 34.47 22.86
N ALA A 32 -26.12 35.57 22.48
CA ALA A 32 -26.79 36.84 22.23
C ALA A 32 -27.57 36.77 20.91
N ARG A 33 -28.83 37.21 20.96
CA ARG A 33 -29.79 37.24 19.87
C ARG A 33 -29.46 38.42 18.95
N VAL A 34 -28.92 38.15 17.77
CA VAL A 34 -28.72 39.17 16.72
C VAL A 34 -29.93 39.15 15.79
N THR A 35 -30.68 40.24 15.76
CA THR A 35 -31.74 40.51 14.79
C THR A 35 -31.13 41.06 13.50
N SER A 36 -31.26 40.32 12.39
CA SER A 36 -30.84 40.77 11.06
C SER A 36 -32.00 41.46 10.32
N PRO A 37 -31.82 42.64 9.70
CA PRO A 37 -32.82 43.20 8.79
C PRO A 37 -32.75 42.50 7.43
N THR A 38 -33.92 42.11 6.91
CA THR A 38 -34.09 41.48 5.60
C THR A 38 -33.84 42.47 4.47
N ARG A 39 -32.71 42.33 3.76
CA ARG A 39 -32.48 43.00 2.48
C ARG A 39 -32.53 41.96 1.36
N ARG A 40 -33.52 42.06 0.48
CA ARG A 40 -33.64 41.21 -0.72
C ARG A 40 -32.45 41.47 -1.64
N VAL A 41 -31.60 40.47 -1.85
CA VAL A 41 -30.52 40.48 -2.85
C VAL A 41 -31.07 39.87 -4.15
N ARG A 42 -30.93 40.63 -5.24
CA ARG A 42 -31.33 40.25 -6.60
C ARG A 42 -30.28 39.28 -7.14
N MET A 43 -30.65 38.06 -7.50
CA MET A 43 -29.74 37.12 -8.16
C MET A 43 -29.34 37.67 -9.53
N VAL A 44 -28.03 37.89 -9.72
CA VAL A 44 -27.42 38.11 -11.03
C VAL A 44 -26.56 36.88 -11.31
N SER A 45 -26.87 36.21 -12.42
CA SER A 45 -26.17 35.02 -12.90
C SER A 45 -24.69 35.32 -13.15
N ALA A 46 -23.79 34.51 -12.61
CA ALA A 46 -22.36 34.61 -12.88
C ALA A 46 -22.06 34.22 -14.35
N PRO A 47 -21.13 34.91 -15.04
CA PRO A 47 -20.73 34.53 -16.39
C PRO A 47 -19.97 33.19 -16.39
N PRO A 48 -20.00 32.43 -17.49
CA PRO A 48 -19.30 31.15 -17.60
C PRO A 48 -17.79 31.33 -17.45
N ALA A 49 -17.14 30.36 -16.80
CA ALA A 49 -15.70 30.35 -16.58
C ALA A 49 -14.94 30.42 -17.92
N PRO A 50 -13.85 31.21 -18.00
CA PRO A 50 -13.04 31.27 -19.20
C PRO A 50 -12.39 29.90 -19.49
N PRO A 51 -12.14 29.57 -20.77
CA PRO A 51 -11.47 28.33 -21.14
C PRO A 51 -10.07 28.28 -20.50
N PRO A 52 -9.56 27.08 -20.15
CA PRO A 52 -8.24 26.94 -19.54
C PRO A 52 -7.17 27.49 -20.48
N SER A 53 -6.29 28.34 -19.94
CA SER A 53 -5.14 28.88 -20.65
C SER A 53 -4.24 27.74 -21.16
N PRO A 54 -3.61 27.88 -22.35
CA PRO A 54 -2.64 26.91 -22.82
C PRO A 54 -1.47 26.79 -21.80
N PRO A 55 -0.86 25.60 -21.67
CA PRO A 55 0.26 25.43 -20.74
C PRO A 55 1.38 26.39 -21.10
N ALA A 56 1.90 27.11 -20.10
CA ALA A 56 3.02 28.01 -20.29
C ALA A 56 4.22 27.23 -20.83
N VAL A 57 4.80 27.71 -21.93
CA VAL A 57 6.06 27.17 -22.45
C VAL A 57 7.18 27.70 -21.56
N PHE A 58 7.70 26.84 -20.70
CA PHE A 58 8.82 27.15 -19.82
C PHE A 58 10.18 27.00 -20.56
N PRO A 59 11.22 27.77 -20.16
CA PRO A 59 12.58 27.73 -20.74
C PRO A 59 13.28 26.36 -20.50
N PRO A 60 14.52 26.12 -21.02
CA PRO A 60 15.19 24.82 -20.94
C PRO A 60 15.31 24.36 -19.48
N THR A 61 15.01 23.08 -19.23
CA THR A 61 14.86 22.37 -17.93
C THR A 61 15.53 23.02 -16.72
N ALA A 62 14.75 23.24 -15.65
CA ALA A 62 15.18 23.84 -14.38
C ALA A 62 16.00 22.89 -13.46
N GLY A 63 16.52 21.80 -14.02
CA GLY A 63 17.22 20.72 -13.32
C GLY A 63 16.62 19.34 -13.58
N THR A 64 17.35 18.30 -13.21
CA THR A 64 16.93 16.90 -13.30
C THR A 64 16.67 16.30 -11.91
N VAL A 65 15.70 15.41 -11.81
CA VAL A 65 15.34 14.72 -10.57
C VAL A 65 15.22 13.22 -10.77
N ALA A 66 15.79 12.44 -9.85
CA ALA A 66 15.56 11.01 -9.73
C ALA A 66 14.84 10.72 -8.42
N LEU A 67 14.08 9.63 -8.37
CA LEU A 67 13.39 9.20 -7.16
C LEU A 67 13.68 7.73 -6.87
N VAL A 68 14.14 7.46 -5.66
CA VAL A 68 14.27 6.10 -5.10
C VAL A 68 13.02 5.81 -4.28
N ALA A 69 12.12 4.99 -4.83
CA ALA A 69 10.87 4.63 -4.18
C ALA A 69 11.07 3.41 -3.29
N LEU A 70 10.74 3.53 -2.01
CA LEU A 70 10.77 2.42 -1.05
C LEU A 70 9.41 2.21 -0.40
N GLY A 71 9.24 1.08 0.27
CA GLY A 71 8.08 0.83 1.10
C GLY A 71 6.94 0.12 0.39
N CYS A 72 5.74 0.68 0.48
CA CYS A 72 4.50 0.00 0.10
C CYS A 72 3.76 0.72 -1.03
N ALA A 73 2.70 0.09 -1.54
CA ALA A 73 1.86 0.62 -2.61
C ALA A 73 1.36 2.07 -2.38
N LYS A 74 1.10 2.46 -1.12
CA LYS A 74 0.72 3.85 -0.78
C LYS A 74 1.86 4.83 -1.07
N ASN A 75 3.08 4.43 -0.71
CA ASN A 75 4.28 5.23 -0.94
C ASN A 75 4.62 5.29 -2.44
N THR A 76 4.30 4.24 -3.21
CA THR A 76 4.38 4.27 -4.67
C THR A 76 3.44 5.31 -5.25
N VAL A 77 2.18 5.38 -4.81
CA VAL A 77 1.23 6.43 -5.25
C VAL A 77 1.76 7.82 -4.90
N ASP A 78 2.28 8.02 -3.68
CA ASP A 78 2.89 9.28 -3.27
C ASP A 78 4.06 9.66 -4.21
N ALA A 79 4.95 8.71 -4.53
CA ALA A 79 6.06 8.93 -5.45
C ALA A 79 5.62 9.30 -6.88
N GLU A 80 4.62 8.60 -7.43
CA GLU A 80 4.09 8.88 -8.77
C GLU A 80 3.50 10.29 -8.89
N VAL A 81 2.86 10.78 -7.82
CA VAL A 81 2.33 12.15 -7.74
C VAL A 81 3.46 13.16 -7.62
N LEU A 82 4.43 12.92 -6.72
CA LEU A 82 5.58 13.80 -6.52
C LEU A 82 6.39 13.99 -7.83
N LEU A 83 6.61 12.92 -8.58
CA LEU A 83 7.28 12.98 -9.88
C LEU A 83 6.48 13.79 -10.90
N ALA A 84 5.15 13.63 -10.95
CA ALA A 84 4.30 14.42 -11.82
C ALA A 84 4.30 15.92 -11.46
N ASP A 85 4.36 16.24 -10.17
CA ASP A 85 4.50 17.62 -9.69
C ASP A 85 5.84 18.23 -10.10
N CYS A 86 6.92 17.45 -10.03
CA CYS A 86 8.24 17.88 -10.48
C CYS A 86 8.25 18.16 -12.00
N GLU A 87 7.70 17.25 -12.81
CA GLU A 87 7.56 17.47 -14.26
C GLU A 87 6.72 18.71 -14.56
N ALA A 88 5.65 18.96 -13.78
CA ALA A 88 4.82 20.16 -13.91
C ALA A 88 5.58 21.46 -13.65
N ALA A 89 6.54 21.43 -12.74
CA ALA A 89 7.37 22.56 -12.37
C ALA A 89 8.60 22.73 -13.29
N GLY A 90 8.74 21.90 -14.33
CA GLY A 90 9.84 21.98 -15.29
C GLY A 90 11.13 21.28 -14.86
N LEU A 91 11.06 20.41 -13.84
CA LEU A 91 12.15 19.49 -13.46
C LEU A 91 12.03 18.21 -14.30
N ALA A 92 13.09 17.83 -15.01
CA ALA A 92 13.08 16.63 -15.83
C ALA A 92 13.32 15.38 -14.97
N VAL A 93 12.42 14.40 -15.05
CA VAL A 93 12.59 13.12 -14.32
C VAL A 93 13.54 12.22 -15.09
N VAL A 94 14.57 11.72 -14.40
CA VAL A 94 15.55 10.75 -14.93
C VAL A 94 15.53 9.47 -14.10
N ASP A 95 15.85 8.34 -14.74
CA ASP A 95 15.77 7.03 -14.10
C ASP A 95 17.00 6.73 -13.23
N ASP A 96 18.18 7.21 -13.63
CA ASP A 96 19.44 6.99 -12.92
C ASP A 96 19.69 8.09 -11.87
N PRO A 97 19.72 7.75 -10.56
CA PRO A 97 20.06 8.71 -9.51
C PRO A 97 21.42 9.37 -9.67
N ALA A 98 22.41 8.70 -10.29
CA ALA A 98 23.74 9.27 -10.52
C ALA A 98 23.74 10.37 -11.58
N ALA A 99 22.71 10.42 -12.44
CA ALA A 99 22.55 11.43 -13.49
C ALA A 99 21.68 12.63 -13.06
N ALA A 100 21.12 12.60 -11.85
CA ALA A 100 20.17 13.62 -11.39
C ALA A 100 20.86 14.78 -10.65
N ASP A 101 20.35 16.00 -10.84
CA ASP A 101 20.73 17.16 -10.04
C ASP A 101 20.11 17.11 -8.62
N CYS A 102 19.03 16.33 -8.45
CA CYS A 102 18.39 16.07 -7.17
C CYS A 102 17.93 14.61 -7.07
N VAL A 103 18.24 13.94 -5.96
CA VAL A 103 17.73 12.61 -5.63
C VAL A 103 16.70 12.74 -4.51
N ILE A 104 15.48 12.27 -4.76
CA ILE A 104 14.42 12.13 -3.76
C ILE A 104 14.45 10.69 -3.25
N VAL A 105 14.69 10.49 -1.96
CA VAL A 105 14.54 9.17 -1.33
C VAL A 105 13.19 9.11 -0.63
N ASN A 106 12.24 8.37 -1.21
CA ASN A 106 10.90 8.23 -0.65
C ASN A 106 10.85 7.03 0.32
N THR A 107 11.01 7.32 1.60
CA THR A 107 11.32 6.34 2.64
C THR A 107 10.10 5.61 3.23
N CYS A 108 10.38 4.47 3.88
CA CYS A 108 9.42 3.70 4.66
C CYS A 108 9.88 3.58 6.12
N SER A 109 8.93 3.52 7.05
CA SER A 109 9.22 3.38 8.48
C SER A 109 8.31 2.37 9.18
N PHE A 110 7.72 1.45 8.41
CA PHE A 110 6.67 0.55 8.90
C PHE A 110 7.22 -0.58 9.79
N ILE A 111 8.32 -1.22 9.38
CA ILE A 111 9.01 -2.29 10.12
C ILE A 111 10.51 -2.02 10.15
N GLU A 112 11.23 -2.64 11.08
CA GLU A 112 12.67 -2.43 11.25
C GLU A 112 13.49 -2.65 9.97
N SER A 113 13.22 -3.72 9.21
CA SER A 113 13.92 -3.97 7.94
C SER A 113 13.68 -2.88 6.90
N ALA A 114 12.46 -2.31 6.84
CA ALA A 114 12.13 -1.21 5.94
C ALA A 114 12.80 0.10 6.37
N LYS A 115 12.98 0.32 7.68
CA LYS A 115 13.77 1.45 8.21
C LYS A 115 15.23 1.31 7.80
N ARG A 116 15.84 0.13 7.98
CA ARG A 116 17.23 -0.14 7.58
C ARG A 116 17.43 0.09 6.08
N ALA A 117 16.57 -0.49 5.23
CA ALA A 117 16.61 -0.26 3.79
C ALA A 117 16.46 1.22 3.40
N SER A 118 15.65 1.99 4.15
CA SER A 118 15.53 3.44 3.93
C SER A 118 16.80 4.19 4.28
N ILE A 119 17.45 3.88 5.40
CA ILE A 119 18.73 4.48 5.76
C ILE A 119 19.82 4.11 4.76
N GLU A 120 19.91 2.84 4.37
CA GLU A 120 20.87 2.38 3.36
C GLU A 120 20.70 3.12 2.03
N ALA A 121 19.46 3.33 1.58
CA ALA A 121 19.19 4.10 0.36
C ALA A 121 19.55 5.58 0.50
N ILE A 122 19.32 6.20 1.66
CA ILE A 122 19.75 7.59 1.91
C ILE A 122 21.28 7.68 1.86
N LEU A 123 21.99 6.76 2.52
CA LEU A 123 23.46 6.72 2.52
C LEU A 123 24.03 6.45 1.12
N ALA A 124 23.39 5.58 0.34
CA ALA A 124 23.77 5.33 -1.05
C ALA A 124 23.57 6.58 -1.91
N ALA A 125 22.46 7.32 -1.74
CA ALA A 125 22.23 8.58 -2.43
C ALA A 125 23.21 9.68 -1.99
N ALA A 126 23.56 9.74 -0.70
CA ALA A 126 24.56 10.66 -0.18
C ALA A 126 25.96 10.36 -0.76
N ALA A 127 26.31 9.09 -0.95
CA ALA A 127 27.57 8.72 -1.59
C ALA A 127 27.71 9.25 -3.02
N LEU A 128 26.60 9.38 -3.77
CA LEU A 128 26.61 10.00 -5.10
C LEU A 128 27.02 11.48 -5.06
N GLN A 129 26.78 12.16 -3.93
CA GLN A 129 27.25 13.54 -3.75
C GLN A 129 28.78 13.64 -3.71
N ALA A 130 29.50 12.57 -3.35
CA ALA A 130 30.96 12.57 -3.35
C ALA A 130 31.55 12.64 -4.77
N ASP A 131 30.93 11.92 -5.71
CA ASP A 131 31.36 11.87 -7.12
C ASP A 131 30.79 13.04 -7.93
N THR A 132 29.62 13.52 -7.53
CA THR A 132 28.96 14.71 -8.07
C THR A 132 28.63 15.66 -6.92
N PRO A 133 29.54 16.59 -6.54
CA PRO A 133 29.41 17.53 -5.40
C PRO A 133 28.22 18.50 -5.44
N ARG A 134 27.26 18.25 -6.33
CA ARG A 134 26.26 19.16 -6.85
C ARG A 134 24.85 18.57 -6.78
N THR A 135 24.71 17.32 -6.34
CA THR A 135 23.44 16.58 -6.28
C THR A 135 22.72 16.88 -4.97
N ALA A 136 21.52 17.47 -5.06
CA ALA A 136 20.68 17.70 -3.90
C ALA A 136 20.09 16.37 -3.38
N LEU A 137 19.98 16.20 -2.06
CA LEU A 137 19.39 15.03 -1.44
C LEU A 137 18.17 15.42 -0.60
N VAL A 138 16.99 14.94 -1.02
CA VAL A 138 15.73 15.19 -0.31
C VAL A 138 15.14 13.88 0.18
N VAL A 139 14.79 13.83 1.47
CA VAL A 139 14.17 12.68 2.10
C VAL A 139 12.68 12.93 2.31
N THR A 140 11.85 12.07 1.73
CA THR A 140 10.37 12.09 1.87
C THR A 140 9.86 10.77 2.44
N GLY A 141 8.55 10.58 2.50
CA GLY A 141 7.91 9.33 2.93
C GLY A 141 7.63 9.23 4.43
N CYS A 142 7.30 8.02 4.88
CA CYS A 142 6.87 7.76 6.25
C CYS A 142 7.98 8.04 7.28
N MET A 143 9.25 7.75 6.94
CA MET A 143 10.37 7.99 7.85
C MET A 143 10.61 9.49 8.03
N ALA A 144 10.54 10.27 6.95
CA ALA A 144 10.62 11.72 6.99
C ALA A 144 9.52 12.32 7.90
N GLN A 145 8.30 11.80 7.81
CA GLN A 145 7.18 12.26 8.65
C GLN A 145 7.37 11.92 10.13
N ARG A 146 7.89 10.73 10.46
CA ARG A 146 7.96 10.22 11.83
C ARG A 146 9.24 10.63 12.58
N TYR A 147 10.38 10.60 11.88
CA TYR A 147 11.72 10.70 12.47
C TYR A 147 12.48 11.92 11.95
N ALA A 148 11.77 13.00 11.63
CA ALA A 148 12.33 14.17 10.94
C ALA A 148 13.57 14.75 11.64
N GLY A 149 13.46 14.96 12.96
CA GLY A 149 14.54 15.54 13.76
C GLY A 149 15.73 14.59 13.92
N GLU A 150 15.48 13.28 14.08
CA GLU A 150 16.51 12.26 14.16
C GLU A 150 17.27 12.13 12.84
N LEU A 151 16.55 12.08 11.70
CA LEU A 151 17.15 12.06 10.37
C LEU A 151 18.01 13.31 10.12
N ALA A 152 17.49 14.49 10.43
CA ALA A 152 18.22 15.75 10.28
C ALA A 152 19.48 15.83 11.16
N THR A 153 19.47 15.19 12.34
CA THR A 153 20.61 15.18 13.26
C THR A 153 21.64 14.11 12.87
N ALA A 154 21.18 12.93 12.44
CA ALA A 154 22.03 11.78 12.17
C ALA A 154 22.60 11.76 10.74
N LEU A 155 21.97 12.45 9.79
CA LEU A 155 22.32 12.46 8.36
C LEU A 155 22.48 13.91 7.86
N PRO A 156 23.58 14.60 8.21
CA PRO A 156 23.83 15.99 7.80
C PRO A 156 24.02 16.15 6.29
N GLU A 157 24.21 15.06 5.54
CA GLU A 157 24.33 15.04 4.08
C GLU A 157 22.97 15.31 3.37
N VAL A 158 21.86 15.22 4.11
CA VAL A 158 20.52 15.48 3.58
C VAL A 158 20.27 16.99 3.52
N ASP A 159 19.92 17.51 2.35
CA ASP A 159 19.58 18.94 2.20
C ASP A 159 18.20 19.26 2.78
N ALA A 160 17.22 18.37 2.63
CA ALA A 160 15.87 18.57 3.15
C ALA A 160 15.15 17.29 3.58
N VAL A 161 14.38 17.38 4.66
CA VAL A 161 13.45 16.32 5.13
C VAL A 161 12.03 16.86 5.05
N VAL A 162 11.20 16.23 4.22
CA VAL A 162 9.87 16.75 3.85
C VAL A 162 8.76 15.75 4.18
N GLY A 163 7.83 16.18 5.03
CA GLY A 163 6.63 15.43 5.42
C GLY A 163 5.44 15.66 4.48
N PHE A 164 4.34 14.92 4.72
CA PHE A 164 3.19 14.83 3.80
C PHE A 164 2.55 16.18 3.45
N GLU A 165 2.41 17.08 4.43
CA GLU A 165 1.78 18.40 4.24
C GLU A 165 2.53 19.27 3.22
N ASN A 166 3.85 19.07 3.10
CA ASN A 166 4.71 19.92 2.29
C ASN A 166 4.98 19.36 0.88
N TYR A 167 4.36 18.22 0.51
CA TYR A 167 4.57 17.59 -0.80
C TYR A 167 4.21 18.49 -1.97
N ALA A 168 3.14 19.29 -1.85
CA ALA A 168 2.73 20.21 -2.91
C ALA A 168 3.77 21.31 -3.19
N GLY A 169 4.55 21.70 -2.17
CA GLY A 169 5.62 22.69 -2.28
C GLY A 169 6.99 22.10 -2.62
N LEU A 170 7.10 20.77 -2.71
CA LEU A 170 8.38 20.09 -2.93
C LEU A 170 9.09 20.53 -4.23
N PRO A 171 8.42 20.68 -5.38
CA PRO A 171 9.12 21.10 -6.60
C PRO A 171 9.78 22.47 -6.48
N GLU A 172 9.11 23.44 -5.85
CA GLU A 172 9.69 24.77 -5.64
C GLU A 172 10.85 24.73 -4.62
N LYS A 173 10.76 23.88 -3.60
CA LYS A 173 11.87 23.64 -2.68
C LYS A 173 13.09 23.04 -3.40
N ILE A 174 12.88 22.05 -4.27
CA ILE A 174 13.96 21.47 -5.09
C ILE A 174 14.58 22.55 -5.97
N ARG A 175 13.78 23.36 -6.67
CA ARG A 175 14.30 24.48 -7.48
C ARG A 175 15.12 25.45 -6.64
N ALA A 176 14.62 25.84 -5.47
CA ALA A 176 15.36 26.72 -4.56
C ALA A 176 16.72 26.11 -4.17
N LEU A 177 16.75 24.82 -3.83
CA LEU A 177 17.99 24.09 -3.56
C LEU A 177 18.92 24.17 -4.78
N LEU A 178 18.44 23.86 -5.99
CA LEU A 178 19.24 23.87 -7.22
C LEU A 178 19.75 25.26 -7.62
N HIS A 179 19.08 26.34 -7.16
CA HIS A 179 19.50 27.72 -7.41
C HIS A 179 20.61 28.23 -6.47
N VAL A 180 20.85 27.60 -5.31
CA VAL A 180 21.98 27.94 -4.44
C VAL A 180 23.28 27.57 -5.17
N ALA A 181 24.20 28.54 -5.31
CA ALA A 181 25.43 28.34 -6.08
C ALA A 181 26.26 27.19 -5.51
N ARG A 182 26.82 26.37 -6.41
CA ARG A 182 27.56 25.13 -6.11
C ARG A 182 28.76 25.30 -5.15
N ALA A 183 29.29 26.52 -5.00
CA ALA A 183 30.37 26.83 -4.05
C ALA A 183 29.85 27.18 -2.65
N ASP A 184 28.67 27.80 -2.55
CA ASP A 184 28.06 28.25 -1.30
C ASP A 184 27.42 27.08 -0.53
N ARG A 185 27.14 25.96 -1.21
CA ARG A 185 26.61 24.74 -0.58
C ARG A 185 27.60 24.02 0.33
N ALA A 186 28.90 24.11 0.09
CA ALA A 186 29.90 23.53 1.00
C ALA A 186 30.01 24.33 2.30
N GLU A 187 29.80 25.65 2.27
CA GLU A 187 29.62 26.48 3.46
C GLU A 187 28.22 26.30 4.07
N ALA A 188 27.20 26.05 3.26
CA ALA A 188 25.85 25.70 3.72
C ALA A 188 25.70 24.25 4.22
N ALA A 189 26.68 23.36 4.02
CA ALA A 189 26.73 22.06 4.69
C ALA A 189 26.96 22.23 6.21
N ALA A 190 27.38 23.42 6.66
CA ALA A 190 27.32 23.82 8.06
C ALA A 190 25.94 24.41 8.48
N ALA A 191 25.03 24.63 7.53
CA ALA A 191 23.65 25.03 7.79
C ALA A 191 22.81 23.79 8.15
N ALA A 192 21.86 23.97 9.07
CA ALA A 192 20.99 22.89 9.50
C ALA A 192 20.12 22.38 8.33
N VAL A 193 19.91 21.06 8.27
CA VAL A 193 18.99 20.39 7.35
C VAL A 193 17.62 21.09 7.33
N ASP A 194 17.08 21.38 6.15
CA ASP A 194 15.76 22.00 6.01
C ASP A 194 14.65 20.98 6.34
N VAL A 195 14.12 21.06 7.57
CA VAL A 195 13.05 20.20 8.04
C VAL A 195 11.69 20.86 7.83
N ALA A 196 10.90 20.29 6.91
CA ALA A 196 9.54 20.71 6.61
C ALA A 196 8.56 19.58 6.90
N VAL A 197 8.22 19.39 8.18
CA VAL A 197 7.25 18.39 8.63
C VAL A 197 6.09 19.07 9.33
N GLY A 198 4.89 18.68 8.93
CA GLY A 198 3.65 19.27 9.39
C GLY A 198 2.62 18.21 9.75
N ALA A 199 1.33 18.54 9.56
CA ALA A 199 0.25 17.64 9.95
C ALA A 199 0.29 16.31 9.20
N ALA A 200 0.01 15.21 9.92
CA ALA A 200 -0.16 13.88 9.33
C ALA A 200 -1.43 13.78 8.47
N THR A 201 -2.49 14.51 8.87
CA THR A 201 -3.75 14.55 8.16
C THR A 201 -3.74 15.68 7.15
N VAL A 202 -3.56 15.33 5.89
CA VAL A 202 -3.50 16.28 4.78
C VAL A 202 -4.72 16.11 3.86
N PRO A 203 -5.23 17.18 3.25
CA PRO A 203 -6.25 17.07 2.20
C PRO A 203 -5.76 16.17 1.07
N PHE A 204 -6.67 15.36 0.52
CA PHE A 204 -6.35 14.57 -0.67
C PHE A 204 -5.92 15.49 -1.81
N ARG A 205 -4.76 15.18 -2.38
CA ARG A 205 -4.27 15.85 -3.58
C ARG A 205 -4.91 15.20 -4.80
N PRO A 206 -4.99 15.90 -5.95
CA PRO A 206 -5.40 15.26 -7.19
C PRO A 206 -4.37 14.20 -7.60
N GLU A 207 -4.76 12.93 -7.60
CA GLU A 207 -3.87 11.79 -7.97
C GLU A 207 -4.16 11.26 -9.39
N TRP A 208 -5.03 11.93 -10.16
CA TRP A 208 -5.26 11.59 -11.56
C TRP A 208 -4.09 11.98 -12.47
N ARG A 209 -3.22 12.89 -12.01
CA ARG A 209 -1.98 13.26 -12.71
C ARG A 209 -0.79 12.58 -12.04
N ARG A 210 -0.36 11.45 -12.59
CA ARG A 210 0.72 10.62 -12.06
C ARG A 210 1.75 10.29 -13.14
N LYS A 211 3.03 10.35 -12.77
CA LYS A 211 4.13 9.77 -13.53
C LYS A 211 4.27 8.33 -13.04
N ARG A 212 3.63 7.40 -13.74
CA ARG A 212 3.51 6.01 -13.28
C ARG A 212 4.87 5.30 -13.23
N LEU A 213 5.15 4.73 -12.07
CA LEU A 213 6.29 3.85 -11.79
C LEU A 213 5.89 2.37 -11.98
N THR A 214 4.60 2.09 -11.97
CA THR A 214 4.01 0.78 -12.21
C THR A 214 3.78 0.51 -13.70
N PRO A 215 3.75 -0.76 -14.14
CA PRO A 215 3.42 -1.12 -15.51
C PRO A 215 2.09 -0.54 -16.00
N ARG A 216 1.98 -0.26 -17.31
CA ARG A 216 0.84 0.53 -17.82
C ARG A 216 -0.54 -0.09 -17.63
N HIS A 217 -0.61 -1.41 -17.53
CA HIS A 217 -1.86 -2.15 -17.40
C HIS A 217 -2.31 -2.38 -15.96
N THR A 218 -1.50 -2.03 -14.95
CA THR A 218 -1.88 -2.12 -13.53
C THR A 218 -1.78 -0.76 -12.86
N ALA A 219 -2.60 -0.53 -11.84
CA ALA A 219 -2.50 0.67 -11.02
C ALA A 219 -2.96 0.41 -9.59
N TYR A 220 -2.16 0.92 -8.65
CA TYR A 220 -2.63 1.18 -7.31
C TYR A 220 -3.57 2.39 -7.32
N LEU A 221 -4.75 2.20 -6.73
CA LEU A 221 -5.79 3.20 -6.59
C LEU A 221 -6.04 3.43 -5.10
N ARG A 222 -5.55 4.55 -4.56
CA ARG A 222 -5.73 4.90 -3.15
C ARG A 222 -7.15 5.39 -2.92
N VAL A 223 -7.96 4.58 -2.23
CA VAL A 223 -9.35 4.93 -1.91
C VAL A 223 -9.48 5.64 -0.56
N ALA A 224 -8.55 5.39 0.37
CA ALA A 224 -8.54 5.97 1.70
C ALA A 224 -7.11 6.15 2.21
N GLU A 225 -6.94 7.00 3.21
CA GLU A 225 -5.68 7.21 3.92
C GLU A 225 -5.92 7.31 5.44
N GLY A 226 -4.95 6.83 6.22
CA GLY A 226 -5.02 6.83 7.68
C GLY A 226 -5.89 5.69 8.20
N CYS A 227 -5.89 5.47 9.51
CA CYS A 227 -6.56 4.33 10.11
C CYS A 227 -7.11 4.66 11.50
N ASN A 228 -8.34 4.25 11.77
CA ASN A 228 -8.97 4.37 13.10
C ASN A 228 -8.96 3.05 13.87
N ASN A 229 -8.43 1.97 13.29
CA ASN A 229 -8.22 0.73 14.02
C ASN A 229 -7.10 0.93 15.05
N ASN A 230 -7.28 0.37 16.23
CA ASN A 230 -6.37 0.59 17.35
C ASN A 230 -5.52 -0.66 17.63
N CYS A 231 -4.99 -1.28 16.57
CA CYS A 231 -4.17 -2.49 16.68
C CYS A 231 -2.95 -2.22 17.56
N SER A 232 -2.72 -3.04 18.57
CA SER A 232 -1.69 -2.75 19.60
C SER A 232 -0.27 -2.72 19.06
N PHE A 233 0.01 -3.35 17.92
CA PHE A 233 1.31 -3.38 17.26
C PHE A 233 1.48 -2.32 16.15
N CYS A 234 0.42 -1.61 15.78
CA CYS A 234 0.44 -0.74 14.60
C CYS A 234 0.66 0.72 15.00
N ILE A 235 1.72 1.33 14.46
CA ILE A 235 2.05 2.75 14.72
C ILE A 235 1.51 3.71 13.65
N ILE A 236 0.92 3.20 12.57
CA ILE A 236 0.40 3.99 11.44
C ILE A 236 -0.48 5.18 11.84
N PRO A 237 -1.45 5.04 12.79
CA PRO A 237 -2.30 6.16 13.16
C PRO A 237 -1.55 7.39 13.70
N SER A 238 -0.33 7.22 14.23
CA SER A 238 0.44 8.34 14.78
C SER A 238 1.03 9.28 13.73
N PHE A 239 1.29 8.79 12.51
CA PHE A 239 1.97 9.57 11.47
C PHE A 239 1.24 9.64 10.12
N ARG A 240 0.28 8.74 9.83
CA ARG A 240 -0.64 8.86 8.67
C ARG A 240 -2.00 9.49 9.07
N GLY A 241 -2.23 9.65 10.37
CA GLY A 241 -3.40 10.31 10.93
C GLY A 241 -4.66 9.43 10.95
N ALA A 242 -5.78 10.07 11.27
CA ALA A 242 -7.09 9.44 11.34
C ALA A 242 -7.56 8.99 9.95
N PHE A 243 -8.41 7.95 9.93
CA PHE A 243 -9.02 7.44 8.71
C PHE A 243 -9.81 8.53 7.99
N ARG A 244 -9.57 8.64 6.69
CA ARG A 244 -10.30 9.52 5.76
C ARG A 244 -10.48 8.83 4.42
N SER A 245 -11.68 8.89 3.87
CA SER A 245 -11.96 8.41 2.52
C SER A 245 -11.67 9.50 1.50
N LYS A 246 -11.09 9.09 0.37
CA LYS A 246 -10.92 9.98 -0.78
C LYS A 246 -12.29 10.38 -1.33
N PRO A 247 -12.51 11.66 -1.71
CA PRO A 247 -13.78 12.06 -2.30
C PRO A 247 -14.11 11.24 -3.55
N PHE A 248 -15.33 10.72 -3.62
CA PHE A 248 -15.76 9.79 -4.68
C PHE A 248 -15.56 10.36 -6.08
N ASP A 249 -15.92 11.62 -6.31
CA ASP A 249 -15.83 12.22 -7.64
C ASP A 249 -14.38 12.36 -8.10
N ALA A 250 -13.46 12.69 -7.18
CA ALA A 250 -12.03 12.74 -7.46
C ALA A 250 -11.46 11.34 -7.75
N LEU A 251 -11.95 10.33 -7.04
CA LEU A 251 -11.58 8.92 -7.25
C LEU A 251 -12.06 8.42 -8.62
N MET A 252 -13.30 8.73 -9.02
CA MET A 252 -13.83 8.33 -10.33
C MET A 252 -13.15 9.05 -11.50
N GLU A 253 -12.76 10.31 -11.32
CA GLU A 253 -11.96 11.03 -12.31
C GLU A 253 -10.59 10.38 -12.51
N GLU A 254 -9.94 9.94 -11.43
CA GLU A 254 -8.71 9.17 -11.51
C GLU A 254 -8.92 7.81 -12.20
N VAL A 255 -9.97 7.07 -11.86
CA VAL A 255 -10.32 5.81 -12.55
C VAL A 255 -10.46 6.04 -14.05
N ARG A 256 -11.18 7.10 -14.45
CA ARG A 256 -11.37 7.46 -15.86
C ARG A 256 -10.04 7.70 -16.58
N VAL A 257 -9.11 8.44 -15.96
CA VAL A 257 -7.78 8.72 -16.54
C VAL A 257 -6.92 7.45 -16.60
N LEU A 258 -6.93 6.63 -15.55
CA LEU A 258 -6.17 5.38 -15.49
C LEU A 258 -6.64 4.39 -16.57
N VAL A 259 -7.96 4.20 -16.70
CA VAL A 259 -8.55 3.38 -17.75
C VAL A 259 -8.16 3.89 -19.13
N ALA A 260 -8.25 5.21 -19.36
CA ALA A 260 -7.84 5.82 -20.63
C ALA A 260 -6.34 5.62 -20.93
N SER A 261 -5.51 5.45 -19.90
CA SER A 261 -4.08 5.16 -20.02
C SER A 261 -3.74 3.66 -20.21
N GLY A 262 -4.76 2.79 -20.25
CA GLY A 262 -4.62 1.36 -20.52
C GLY A 262 -4.65 0.44 -19.30
N VAL A 263 -5.05 0.94 -18.12
CA VAL A 263 -5.17 0.11 -16.91
C VAL A 263 -6.31 -0.90 -17.05
N LYS A 264 -6.01 -2.16 -16.71
CA LYS A 264 -6.94 -3.30 -16.68
C LYS A 264 -7.00 -3.99 -15.31
N ASP A 265 -6.00 -3.75 -14.46
CA ASP A 265 -5.84 -4.36 -13.14
C ASP A 265 -5.76 -3.27 -12.08
N PHE A 266 -6.87 -3.09 -11.35
CA PHE A 266 -7.00 -2.10 -10.29
C PHE A 266 -6.72 -2.73 -8.93
N CYS A 267 -5.68 -2.25 -8.25
CA CYS A 267 -5.37 -2.62 -6.87
C CYS A 267 -5.88 -1.51 -5.94
N LEU A 268 -7.04 -1.72 -5.31
CA LEU A 268 -7.61 -0.77 -4.36
C LEU A 268 -6.82 -0.85 -3.06
N ILE A 269 -6.29 0.29 -2.63
CA ILE A 269 -5.45 0.39 -1.45
C ILE A 269 -5.94 1.46 -0.48
N GLY A 270 -5.66 1.19 0.79
CA GLY A 270 -5.78 2.08 1.94
C GLY A 270 -5.15 1.37 3.14
N GLU A 271 -5.13 2.00 4.30
CA GLU A 271 -4.78 1.31 5.56
C GLU A 271 -5.91 0.37 6.01
N ASP A 272 -7.16 0.73 5.68
CA ASP A 272 -8.36 -0.09 5.82
C ASP A 272 -9.31 0.18 4.63
N THR A 273 -9.20 -0.63 3.58
CA THR A 273 -9.86 -0.34 2.29
C THR A 273 -11.39 -0.51 2.37
N ASN A 274 -11.88 -1.51 3.11
CA ASN A 274 -13.32 -1.80 3.23
C ASN A 274 -14.04 -0.90 4.26
N GLN A 275 -13.33 0.06 4.85
CA GLN A 275 -13.93 1.16 5.61
C GLN A 275 -14.33 2.37 4.71
N TYR A 276 -14.02 2.35 3.41
CA TYR A 276 -14.30 3.48 2.53
C TYR A 276 -15.75 3.98 2.58
N GLY A 277 -15.90 5.29 2.71
CA GLY A 277 -17.16 6.03 2.77
C GLY A 277 -17.88 5.95 4.12
N GLN A 278 -17.38 5.21 5.12
CA GLN A 278 -18.00 5.16 6.44
C GLN A 278 -17.83 6.46 7.25
N ASP A 279 -16.80 7.23 6.94
CA ASP A 279 -16.53 8.57 7.47
C ASP A 279 -17.35 9.66 6.76
N PHE A 280 -18.03 9.34 5.67
CA PHE A 280 -18.94 10.27 5.02
C PHE A 280 -20.17 10.54 5.91
N GLY A 281 -20.55 11.82 5.99
CA GLY A 281 -21.75 12.23 6.71
C GLY A 281 -23.03 11.74 6.03
N ALA A 282 -24.19 11.94 6.67
CA ALA A 282 -25.48 11.43 6.20
C ALA A 282 -25.88 11.89 4.77
N ALA A 283 -25.29 12.98 4.28
CA ALA A 283 -25.52 13.49 2.93
C ALA A 283 -24.88 12.64 1.84
N ASP A 284 -23.81 11.89 2.14
CA ASP A 284 -23.12 11.03 1.18
C ASP A 284 -23.13 9.57 1.66
N ARG A 285 -23.97 8.78 0.98
CA ARG A 285 -24.18 7.37 1.27
C ARG A 285 -23.31 6.45 0.44
N ARG A 286 -22.40 6.99 -0.39
CA ARG A 286 -21.52 6.19 -1.23
C ARG A 286 -20.56 5.40 -0.38
N ARG A 287 -20.30 4.16 -0.78
CA ARG A 287 -19.43 3.21 -0.09
C ARG A 287 -18.52 2.51 -1.08
N LEU A 288 -17.72 1.56 -0.61
CA LEU A 288 -16.74 0.85 -1.44
C LEU A 288 -17.43 0.14 -2.62
N GLU A 289 -18.64 -0.34 -2.41
CA GLU A 289 -19.52 -0.94 -3.41
C GLU A 289 -19.70 -0.04 -4.63
N ASP A 290 -19.88 1.27 -4.42
CA ASP A 290 -20.08 2.23 -5.52
C ASP A 290 -18.77 2.47 -6.29
N VAL A 291 -17.63 2.42 -5.61
CA VAL A 291 -16.31 2.49 -6.26
C VAL A 291 -16.09 1.26 -7.13
N ILE A 292 -16.38 0.07 -6.60
CA ILE A 292 -16.25 -1.19 -7.32
C ILE A 292 -17.14 -1.19 -8.56
N ARG A 293 -18.42 -0.80 -8.44
CA ARG A 293 -19.33 -0.68 -9.59
C ARG A 293 -18.86 0.36 -10.60
N GLY A 294 -18.33 1.50 -10.13
CA GLY A 294 -17.78 2.55 -10.99
C GLY A 294 -16.58 2.07 -11.81
N ILE A 295 -15.71 1.25 -11.23
CA ILE A 295 -14.58 0.63 -11.94
C ILE A 295 -15.07 -0.48 -12.88
N ALA A 296 -15.96 -1.35 -12.41
CA ALA A 296 -16.49 -2.49 -13.17
C ALA A 296 -17.35 -2.07 -14.38
N ALA A 297 -17.84 -0.82 -14.41
CA ALA A 297 -18.55 -0.26 -15.56
C ALA A 297 -17.68 -0.14 -16.82
N TYR A 298 -16.35 -0.20 -16.68
CA TYR A 298 -15.42 -0.16 -17.80
C TYR A 298 -15.11 -1.59 -18.31
N PRO A 299 -15.54 -1.96 -19.53
CA PRO A 299 -15.39 -3.34 -20.04
C PRO A 299 -13.93 -3.78 -20.25
N GLN A 300 -12.99 -2.85 -20.35
CA GLN A 300 -11.56 -3.15 -20.44
C GLN A 300 -10.92 -3.56 -19.10
N VAL A 301 -11.60 -3.34 -17.97
CA VAL A 301 -11.11 -3.75 -16.66
C VAL A 301 -11.33 -5.24 -16.49
N SER A 302 -10.24 -5.95 -16.20
CA SER A 302 -10.24 -7.40 -16.01
C SER A 302 -10.15 -7.79 -14.53
N PHE A 303 -9.44 -6.99 -13.73
CA PHE A 303 -9.17 -7.32 -12.32
C PHE A 303 -9.41 -6.11 -11.41
N ILE A 304 -10.08 -6.36 -10.30
CA ILE A 304 -10.27 -5.47 -9.17
C ILE A 304 -9.82 -6.25 -7.93
N ARG A 305 -8.77 -5.77 -7.28
CA ARG A 305 -8.13 -6.41 -6.13
C ARG A 305 -8.31 -5.54 -4.91
N LEU A 306 -8.93 -6.08 -3.87
CA LEU A 306 -9.11 -5.38 -2.60
C LEU A 306 -7.92 -5.72 -1.72
N LEU A 307 -6.99 -4.78 -1.56
CA LEU A 307 -5.84 -4.95 -0.68
C LEU A 307 -6.08 -4.32 0.69
N TYR A 308 -5.47 -4.86 1.74
CA TYR A 308 -5.53 -4.28 3.09
C TYR A 308 -6.96 -4.12 3.64
N THR A 309 -7.81 -5.12 3.43
CA THR A 309 -9.14 -5.15 4.08
C THR A 309 -9.00 -5.58 5.54
N TYR A 310 -9.85 -5.05 6.41
CA TYR A 310 -9.82 -5.34 7.83
C TYR A 310 -11.02 -6.23 8.24
N PRO A 311 -10.83 -7.26 9.08
CA PRO A 311 -11.87 -8.25 9.39
C PRO A 311 -12.86 -7.73 10.46
N THR A 312 -13.58 -6.64 10.17
CA THR A 312 -14.61 -6.09 11.08
C THR A 312 -16.03 -6.29 10.57
N PRO A 313 -17.03 -6.34 11.49
CA PRO A 313 -18.42 -6.47 11.10
C PRO A 313 -18.94 -5.25 10.33
N TRP A 314 -18.45 -4.04 10.62
CA TRP A 314 -18.83 -2.84 9.88
C TRP A 314 -18.14 -2.72 8.51
N GLY A 315 -16.93 -3.28 8.35
CA GLY A 315 -16.22 -3.31 7.07
C GLY A 315 -16.73 -4.40 6.11
N TRP A 316 -17.35 -5.46 6.61
CA TRP A 316 -17.86 -6.59 5.81
C TRP A 316 -19.39 -6.69 5.86
N SER A 317 -20.05 -5.69 5.28
CA SER A 317 -21.51 -5.67 5.12
C SER A 317 -21.98 -6.76 4.15
N ASP A 318 -23.26 -7.16 4.26
CA ASP A 318 -23.88 -8.03 3.24
C ASP A 318 -23.88 -7.35 1.87
N ALA A 319 -24.18 -6.04 1.81
CA ALA A 319 -24.19 -5.28 0.57
C ALA A 319 -22.83 -5.29 -0.16
N LEU A 320 -21.72 -5.23 0.59
CA LEU A 320 -20.38 -5.35 0.01
C LEU A 320 -20.19 -6.74 -0.56
N ILE A 321 -20.44 -7.79 0.24
CA ILE A 321 -20.26 -9.18 -0.20
C ILE A 321 -21.13 -9.51 -1.41
N ASP A 322 -22.38 -9.03 -1.44
CA ASP A 322 -23.28 -9.18 -2.58
C ASP A 322 -22.71 -8.49 -3.82
N THR A 323 -22.21 -7.26 -3.68
CA THR A 323 -21.56 -6.52 -4.77
C THR A 323 -20.31 -7.23 -5.31
N LEU A 324 -19.48 -7.80 -4.43
CA LEU A 324 -18.31 -8.57 -4.84
C LEU A 324 -18.74 -9.84 -5.61
N ALA A 325 -19.80 -10.52 -5.17
CA ALA A 325 -20.33 -11.72 -5.82
C ALA A 325 -20.92 -11.42 -7.21
N GLU A 326 -21.52 -10.24 -7.37
CA GLU A 326 -22.12 -9.76 -8.62
C GLU A 326 -21.10 -9.15 -9.60
N THR A 327 -19.85 -8.96 -9.17
CA THR A 327 -18.80 -8.30 -9.96
C THR A 327 -17.67 -9.27 -10.31
N PRO A 328 -17.71 -9.94 -11.49
CA PRO A 328 -16.71 -10.94 -11.88
C PRO A 328 -15.27 -10.40 -11.96
N GLN A 329 -15.10 -9.09 -12.16
CA GLN A 329 -13.78 -8.46 -12.16
C GLN A 329 -13.14 -8.48 -10.77
N VAL A 330 -13.90 -8.64 -9.69
CA VAL A 330 -13.34 -8.81 -8.34
C VAL A 330 -12.81 -10.22 -8.21
N THR A 331 -11.49 -10.36 -8.20
CA THR A 331 -10.83 -11.68 -8.17
C THR A 331 -10.05 -11.93 -6.90
N TYR A 332 -9.88 -10.92 -6.05
CA TYR A 332 -8.88 -10.96 -4.99
C TYR A 332 -9.24 -10.11 -3.77
N ILE A 333 -9.12 -10.71 -2.59
CA ILE A 333 -9.26 -10.07 -1.28
C ILE A 333 -8.02 -10.40 -0.45
N ASP A 334 -7.27 -9.37 -0.07
CA ASP A 334 -6.27 -9.45 0.98
C ASP A 334 -6.83 -8.93 2.30
N MET A 335 -6.91 -9.83 3.27
CA MET A 335 -7.45 -9.58 4.60
C MET A 335 -6.45 -10.03 5.68
N PRO A 336 -5.52 -9.17 6.10
CA PRO A 336 -4.54 -9.50 7.13
C PRO A 336 -5.18 -9.82 8.49
N LEU A 337 -5.22 -11.11 8.85
CA LEU A 337 -5.81 -11.59 10.11
C LEU A 337 -4.87 -11.45 11.32
N GLN A 338 -3.56 -11.46 11.07
CA GLN A 338 -2.45 -11.36 12.03
C GLN A 338 -2.27 -12.56 12.95
N HIS A 339 -3.35 -13.10 13.51
CA HIS A 339 -3.34 -14.33 14.29
C HIS A 339 -4.73 -14.99 14.26
N ILE A 340 -4.90 -16.11 14.96
CA ILE A 340 -6.23 -16.71 15.18
C ILE A 340 -6.53 -17.05 16.63
N SER A 341 -5.51 -17.29 17.45
CA SER A 341 -5.72 -17.55 18.87
C SER A 341 -6.38 -16.35 19.57
N GLN A 342 -7.45 -16.62 20.33
CA GLN A 342 -8.29 -15.59 20.94
C GLN A 342 -7.51 -14.69 21.90
N GLU A 343 -6.59 -15.25 22.68
CA GLU A 343 -5.78 -14.51 23.66
C GLU A 343 -4.83 -13.54 22.95
N VAL A 344 -4.10 -14.03 21.94
CA VAL A 344 -3.21 -13.21 21.11
C VAL A 344 -4.00 -12.14 20.35
N LEU A 345 -5.15 -12.48 19.75
CA LEU A 345 -6.01 -11.51 19.06
C LEU A 345 -6.50 -10.41 20.01
N THR A 346 -6.86 -10.77 21.24
CA THR A 346 -7.28 -9.78 22.25
C THR A 346 -6.13 -8.85 22.60
N ALA A 347 -4.92 -9.38 22.80
CA ALA A 347 -3.71 -8.57 23.05
C ALA A 347 -3.30 -7.71 21.84
N MET A 348 -3.57 -8.18 20.63
CA MET A 348 -3.41 -7.44 19.36
C MET A 348 -4.48 -6.33 19.17
N ASN A 349 -5.50 -6.29 20.02
CA ASN A 349 -6.72 -5.49 19.87
C ASN A 349 -7.44 -5.76 18.53
N ARG A 350 -7.60 -7.04 18.21
CA ARG A 350 -8.23 -7.56 17.01
C ARG A 350 -9.61 -8.16 17.30
N PRO A 351 -10.50 -8.26 16.28
CA PRO A 351 -11.78 -8.94 16.40
C PRO A 351 -11.65 -10.40 16.89
N PRO A 352 -12.66 -10.95 17.59
CA PRO A 352 -12.60 -12.32 18.11
C PRO A 352 -12.39 -13.39 17.03
N ALA A 353 -11.70 -14.47 17.41
CA ALA A 353 -11.42 -15.61 16.51
C ALA A 353 -12.69 -16.22 15.91
N THR A 354 -13.76 -16.27 16.72
CA THR A 354 -15.07 -16.79 16.30
C THR A 354 -15.71 -15.94 15.20
N PHE A 355 -15.53 -14.61 15.25
CA PHE A 355 -15.98 -13.71 14.19
C PHE A 355 -15.19 -13.99 12.91
N THR A 356 -13.86 -14.05 13.00
CA THR A 356 -12.97 -14.32 11.86
C THR A 356 -13.34 -15.62 11.15
N ARG A 357 -13.55 -16.71 11.88
CA ARG A 357 -13.95 -18.02 11.30
C ARG A 357 -15.30 -17.95 10.58
N LYS A 358 -16.28 -17.26 11.18
CA LYS A 358 -17.61 -17.06 10.55
C LYS A 358 -17.51 -16.21 9.29
N LEU A 359 -16.71 -15.15 9.31
CA LEU A 359 -16.49 -14.29 8.16
C LEU A 359 -15.83 -15.07 7.01
N LEU A 360 -14.76 -15.83 7.28
CA LEU A 360 -14.10 -16.64 6.26
C LEU A 360 -15.05 -17.68 5.65
N ALA A 361 -15.84 -18.37 6.47
CA ALA A 361 -16.84 -19.32 5.98
C ALA A 361 -17.88 -18.64 5.07
N LYS A 362 -18.35 -17.45 5.47
CA LYS A 362 -19.28 -16.64 4.66
C LYS A 362 -18.66 -16.21 3.34
N LEU A 363 -17.43 -15.68 3.36
CA LEU A 363 -16.72 -15.25 2.14
C LEU A 363 -16.49 -16.42 1.20
N ARG A 364 -16.00 -17.58 1.68
CA ARG A 364 -15.80 -18.77 0.84
C ARG A 364 -17.10 -19.28 0.23
N ALA A 365 -18.21 -19.24 0.98
CA ALA A 365 -19.50 -19.68 0.47
C ALA A 365 -20.09 -18.73 -0.58
N ARG A 366 -19.92 -17.41 -0.40
CA ARG A 366 -20.50 -16.38 -1.28
C ARG A 366 -19.62 -16.01 -2.46
N LEU A 367 -18.31 -16.20 -2.34
CA LEU A 367 -17.28 -15.78 -3.29
C LEU A 367 -16.33 -16.95 -3.63
N PRO A 368 -16.84 -18.07 -4.18
CA PRO A 368 -16.04 -19.29 -4.37
C PRO A 368 -14.84 -19.12 -5.32
N ASN A 369 -14.92 -18.14 -6.23
CA ASN A 369 -13.89 -17.88 -7.24
C ASN A 369 -12.93 -16.74 -6.85
N VAL A 370 -13.11 -16.13 -5.67
CA VAL A 370 -12.26 -15.04 -5.20
C VAL A 370 -11.09 -15.59 -4.40
N THR A 371 -9.89 -15.13 -4.76
CA THR A 371 -8.67 -15.47 -4.05
C THR A 371 -8.67 -14.79 -2.69
N LEU A 372 -8.48 -15.58 -1.63
CA LEU A 372 -8.33 -15.06 -0.27
C LEU A 372 -6.85 -15.09 0.12
N ARG A 373 -6.30 -13.90 0.36
CA ARG A 373 -4.98 -13.70 0.97
C ARG A 373 -5.11 -13.29 2.43
N SER A 374 -4.19 -13.79 3.25
CA SER A 374 -4.02 -13.32 4.62
C SER A 374 -2.55 -12.99 4.93
N THR A 375 -2.32 -12.43 6.10
CA THR A 375 -1.00 -12.20 6.66
C THR A 375 -1.04 -12.50 8.16
N PHE A 376 0.01 -13.12 8.67
CA PHE A 376 0.17 -13.46 10.08
C PHE A 376 1.45 -12.88 10.68
N ILE A 377 1.43 -12.67 11.99
CA ILE A 377 2.57 -12.23 12.79
C ILE A 377 2.92 -13.36 13.76
N SER A 378 4.17 -13.81 13.71
CA SER A 378 4.76 -14.80 14.61
C SER A 378 5.61 -14.12 15.68
N GLY A 379 5.61 -14.64 16.90
CA GLY A 379 6.42 -14.13 18.00
C GLY A 379 5.85 -12.88 18.66
N PHE A 380 4.52 -12.70 18.62
CA PHE A 380 3.88 -11.59 19.34
C PHE A 380 4.11 -11.72 20.86
N PRO A 381 4.27 -10.61 21.63
CA PRO A 381 4.50 -10.70 23.06
C PRO A 381 3.42 -11.50 23.79
N GLY A 382 3.84 -12.54 24.52
CA GLY A 382 2.98 -13.47 25.23
C GLY A 382 2.53 -14.70 24.42
N GLU A 383 2.96 -14.85 23.16
CA GLU A 383 2.60 -15.99 22.31
C GLU A 383 3.23 -17.30 22.82
N THR A 384 2.37 -18.26 23.19
CA THR A 384 2.77 -19.57 23.69
C THR A 384 2.85 -20.62 22.58
N ASP A 385 3.44 -21.78 22.87
CA ASP A 385 3.44 -22.91 21.95
C ASP A 385 2.02 -23.36 21.58
N ALA A 386 1.07 -23.31 22.51
CA ALA A 386 -0.32 -23.65 22.23
C ALA A 386 -0.95 -22.70 21.21
N HIS A 387 -0.67 -21.38 21.31
CA HIS A 387 -1.14 -20.37 20.36
C HIS A 387 -0.55 -20.59 18.97
N HIS A 388 0.74 -20.87 18.88
CA HIS A 388 1.42 -21.20 17.63
C HIS A 388 0.82 -22.45 16.98
N ARG A 389 0.62 -23.53 17.75
CA ARG A 389 0.01 -24.78 17.25
C ARG A 389 -1.42 -24.58 16.77
N GLU A 390 -2.18 -23.68 17.41
CA GLU A 390 -3.51 -23.28 16.95
C GLU A 390 -3.43 -22.55 15.60
N LEU A 391 -2.48 -21.63 15.43
CA LEU A 391 -2.27 -20.90 14.19
C LEU A 391 -1.84 -21.84 13.04
N VAL A 392 -0.89 -22.74 13.28
CA VAL A 392 -0.46 -23.76 12.31
C VAL A 392 -1.65 -24.60 11.85
N ARG A 393 -2.47 -25.09 12.79
CA ARG A 393 -3.69 -25.85 12.46
C ARG A 393 -4.67 -25.02 11.63
N PHE A 394 -4.89 -23.77 12.02
CA PHE A 394 -5.79 -22.87 11.30
C PHE A 394 -5.33 -22.61 9.86
N VAL A 395 -4.04 -22.35 9.63
CA VAL A 395 -3.51 -22.17 8.27
C VAL A 395 -3.71 -23.44 7.44
N LYS A 396 -3.43 -24.61 8.04
CA LYS A 396 -3.65 -25.91 7.40
C LYS A 396 -5.12 -26.17 7.06
N GLU A 397 -6.05 -25.80 7.93
CA GLU A 397 -7.49 -25.94 7.72
C GLU A 397 -8.01 -24.95 6.68
N GLN A 398 -7.60 -23.69 6.78
CA GLN A 398 -8.12 -22.62 5.95
C GLN A 398 -7.54 -22.65 4.54
N ARG A 399 -6.33 -23.19 4.34
CA ARG A 399 -5.68 -23.30 3.02
C ARG A 399 -5.82 -22.00 2.22
N PHE A 400 -5.20 -20.93 2.71
CA PHE A 400 -5.20 -19.65 2.00
C PHE A 400 -4.45 -19.78 0.67
N SER A 401 -4.96 -19.18 -0.39
CA SER A 401 -4.31 -19.19 -1.71
C SER A 401 -2.99 -18.43 -1.68
N ARG A 402 -2.95 -17.32 -0.95
CA ARG A 402 -1.75 -16.51 -0.72
C ARG A 402 -1.66 -16.19 0.77
N CYS A 403 -0.47 -16.24 1.35
CA CYS A 403 -0.29 -15.89 2.75
C CYS A 403 1.13 -15.45 3.04
N GLY A 404 1.26 -14.31 3.73
CA GLY A 404 2.53 -13.84 4.28
C GLY A 404 2.63 -14.14 5.78
N VAL A 405 3.83 -14.42 6.27
CA VAL A 405 4.11 -14.55 7.71
C VAL A 405 5.31 -13.68 8.05
N PHE A 406 5.11 -12.75 8.97
CA PHE A 406 6.15 -11.81 9.41
C PHE A 406 6.50 -12.07 10.87
N LEU A 407 7.71 -11.69 11.26
CA LEU A 407 8.06 -11.60 12.66
C LEU A 407 7.41 -10.35 13.26
N TYR A 408 7.03 -10.46 14.53
CA TYR A 408 6.70 -9.28 15.31
C TYR A 408 7.89 -8.32 15.36
N SER A 409 7.66 -7.06 14.99
CA SER A 409 8.64 -5.97 15.06
C SER A 409 8.15 -5.00 16.14
N ALA A 410 8.88 -4.92 17.25
CA ALA A 410 8.52 -4.01 18.34
C ALA A 410 8.73 -2.55 17.88
N GLU A 411 7.65 -1.80 17.81
CA GLU A 411 7.67 -0.41 17.34
C GLU A 411 7.49 0.56 18.52
N GLU A 412 8.43 1.50 18.66
CA GLU A 412 8.36 2.53 19.69
C GLU A 412 7.04 3.31 19.62
N GLY A 413 6.41 3.51 20.78
CA GLY A 413 5.12 4.20 20.91
C GLY A 413 3.91 3.30 20.68
N THR A 414 4.09 2.02 20.35
CA THR A 414 2.97 1.06 20.26
C THR A 414 2.66 0.41 21.61
N PRO A 415 1.38 0.13 21.92
CA PRO A 415 1.02 -0.61 23.13
C PRO A 415 1.70 -1.99 23.23
N ALA A 416 1.86 -2.70 22.11
CA ALA A 416 2.48 -4.02 22.07
C ALA A 416 3.97 -3.99 22.44
N ALA A 417 4.69 -2.91 22.15
CA ALA A 417 6.10 -2.77 22.54
C ALA A 417 6.31 -2.72 24.06
N LEU A 418 5.25 -2.40 24.82
CA LEU A 418 5.27 -2.35 26.29
C LEU A 418 4.73 -3.63 26.95
N LEU A 419 4.22 -4.59 26.16
CA LEU A 419 3.70 -5.83 26.70
C LEU A 419 4.84 -6.73 27.22
N PRO A 420 4.65 -7.40 28.36
CA PRO A 420 5.61 -8.40 28.83
C PRO A 420 5.56 -9.67 27.97
N GLY A 421 6.53 -10.56 28.16
CA GLY A 421 6.56 -11.86 27.48
C GLY A 421 7.09 -11.77 26.05
N ALA A 422 8.09 -10.93 25.79
CA ALA A 422 8.83 -10.95 24.54
C ALA A 422 9.33 -12.37 24.25
N ILE A 423 9.11 -12.81 23.02
CA ILE A 423 9.54 -14.14 22.56
C ILE A 423 10.97 -14.05 22.08
N ASP A 424 11.77 -15.06 22.42
CA ASP A 424 13.14 -15.18 21.91
C ASP A 424 13.15 -15.17 20.38
N ALA A 425 14.12 -14.48 19.78
CA ALA A 425 14.19 -14.27 18.34
C ALA A 425 14.28 -15.60 17.58
N ASP A 426 15.03 -16.58 18.08
CA ASP A 426 15.20 -17.88 17.44
C ASP A 426 13.90 -18.67 17.48
N VAL A 427 13.14 -18.57 18.58
CA VAL A 427 11.81 -19.18 18.71
C VAL A 427 10.81 -18.54 17.74
N ALA A 428 10.77 -17.21 17.67
CA ALA A 428 9.88 -16.49 16.76
C ALA A 428 10.19 -16.80 15.28
N MET A 429 11.47 -16.89 14.93
CA MET A 429 11.96 -17.31 13.61
C MET A 429 11.56 -18.75 13.28
N ALA A 430 11.82 -19.70 14.18
CA ALA A 430 11.43 -21.09 13.97
C ALA A 430 9.92 -21.25 13.76
N ARG A 431 9.10 -20.53 14.54
CA ARG A 431 7.64 -20.51 14.38
C ARG A 431 7.20 -19.90 13.05
N ARG A 432 7.82 -18.78 12.63
CA ARG A 432 7.56 -18.18 11.31
C ARG A 432 7.85 -19.18 10.21
N ASP A 433 9.03 -19.79 10.26
CA ASP A 433 9.52 -20.71 9.22
C ASP A 433 8.65 -21.95 9.09
N GLU A 434 8.15 -22.48 10.21
CA GLU A 434 7.19 -23.58 10.20
C GLU A 434 5.90 -23.23 9.43
N ILE A 435 5.33 -22.04 9.66
CA ILE A 435 4.10 -21.63 8.97
C ILE A 435 4.40 -21.30 7.50
N VAL A 436 5.55 -20.70 7.20
CA VAL A 436 5.97 -20.42 5.81
C VAL A 436 6.14 -21.73 5.03
N ALA A 437 6.82 -22.73 5.59
CA ALA A 437 6.99 -24.03 4.95
C ALA A 437 5.64 -24.72 4.70
N LEU A 438 4.76 -24.75 5.70
CA LEU A 438 3.39 -25.25 5.54
C LEU A 438 2.63 -24.53 4.43
N GLN A 439 2.74 -23.20 4.36
CA GLN A 439 2.07 -22.42 3.33
C GLN A 439 2.64 -22.68 1.93
N GLN A 440 3.96 -22.85 1.81
CA GLN A 440 4.62 -23.21 0.55
C GLN A 440 4.12 -24.57 0.03
N ASP A 441 3.99 -25.56 0.92
CA ASP A 441 3.42 -26.87 0.56
C ASP A 441 1.97 -26.73 0.06
N ILE A 442 1.13 -25.97 0.78
CA ILE A 442 -0.26 -25.71 0.37
C ILE A 442 -0.32 -25.04 -1.01
N GLN A 443 0.56 -24.06 -1.27
CA GLN A 443 0.58 -23.34 -2.54
C GLN A 443 1.11 -24.19 -3.69
N ALA A 444 2.12 -25.02 -3.46
CA ALA A 444 2.62 -25.97 -4.45
C ALA A 444 1.51 -26.97 -4.84
N GLU A 445 0.81 -27.54 -3.87
CA GLU A 445 -0.33 -28.44 -4.12
C GLU A 445 -1.44 -27.74 -4.94
N MET A 446 -1.78 -26.49 -4.59
CA MET A 446 -2.75 -25.70 -5.36
C MET A 446 -2.28 -25.39 -6.79
N ALA A 447 -1.00 -25.06 -6.96
CA ALA A 447 -0.41 -24.79 -8.27
C ALA A 447 -0.43 -26.06 -9.15
N GLU A 448 -0.12 -27.22 -8.58
CA GLU A 448 -0.18 -28.50 -9.27
C GLU A 448 -1.60 -28.84 -9.74
N HIS A 449 -2.63 -28.53 -8.94
CA HIS A 449 -4.03 -28.69 -9.36
C HIS A 449 -4.43 -27.83 -10.56
N HIS A 450 -3.67 -26.78 -10.87
CA HIS A 450 -3.90 -25.98 -12.06
C HIS A 450 -3.30 -26.59 -13.33
N VAL A 451 -2.40 -27.57 -13.24
CA VAL A 451 -1.77 -28.18 -14.43
C VAL A 451 -2.84 -28.83 -15.31
N GLY A 452 -2.82 -28.49 -16.60
CA GLY A 452 -3.81 -28.91 -17.60
C GLY A 452 -4.99 -27.96 -17.74
N SER A 453 -5.23 -27.07 -16.76
CA SER A 453 -6.30 -26.08 -16.82
C SER A 453 -5.98 -24.94 -17.81
N VAL A 454 -7.03 -24.25 -18.25
CA VAL A 454 -6.93 -23.06 -19.10
C VAL A 454 -7.44 -21.87 -18.32
N MET A 455 -6.67 -20.79 -18.28
CA MET A 455 -7.01 -19.56 -17.57
C MET A 455 -6.56 -18.31 -18.30
N ASP A 456 -7.09 -17.16 -17.89
CA ASP A 456 -6.69 -15.85 -18.39
C ASP A 456 -5.56 -15.30 -17.52
N VAL A 457 -4.50 -14.79 -18.15
CA VAL A 457 -3.36 -14.16 -17.47
C VAL A 457 -3.09 -12.78 -18.06
N LEU A 458 -2.64 -11.86 -17.20
CA LEU A 458 -2.23 -10.51 -17.58
C LEU A 458 -0.72 -10.44 -17.72
N VAL A 459 -0.25 -10.14 -18.93
CA VAL A 459 1.19 -10.10 -19.22
C VAL A 459 1.81 -8.83 -18.63
N ASP A 460 2.81 -8.97 -17.78
CA ASP A 460 3.52 -7.84 -17.18
C ASP A 460 4.74 -7.41 -18.00
N ARG A 461 5.54 -8.37 -18.48
CA ARG A 461 6.78 -8.10 -19.21
C ARG A 461 7.19 -9.27 -20.11
N VAL A 462 8.02 -8.97 -21.10
CA VAL A 462 8.71 -9.98 -21.94
C VAL A 462 10.06 -10.30 -21.30
N GLU A 463 10.40 -11.57 -21.14
CA GLU A 463 11.62 -12.00 -20.47
C GLU A 463 12.10 -13.35 -21.04
N GLY A 464 13.40 -13.50 -21.30
CA GLY A 464 14.01 -14.80 -21.63
C GLY A 464 13.47 -15.51 -22.88
N GLY A 465 12.91 -14.78 -23.85
CA GLY A 465 12.25 -15.36 -25.03
C GLY A 465 10.79 -15.78 -24.80
N GLY A 466 10.30 -15.69 -23.56
CA GLY A 466 8.90 -15.86 -23.17
C GLY A 466 8.32 -14.57 -22.59
N ALA A 467 7.37 -14.71 -21.66
CA ALA A 467 6.79 -13.60 -20.93
C ALA A 467 6.51 -13.96 -19.45
N VAL A 468 6.47 -12.94 -18.60
CA VAL A 468 6.01 -13.05 -17.22
C VAL A 468 4.65 -12.38 -17.12
N ALA A 469 3.68 -13.11 -16.57
CA ALA A 469 2.31 -12.71 -16.41
C ALA A 469 1.81 -12.97 -14.99
N ARG A 470 0.61 -12.50 -14.66
CA ARG A 470 -0.09 -12.77 -13.40
C ARG A 470 -1.47 -13.33 -13.65
N SER A 471 -1.91 -14.23 -12.78
CA SER A 471 -3.28 -14.75 -12.81
C SER A 471 -4.24 -13.84 -12.03
N ALA A 472 -5.52 -14.18 -12.07
CA ALA A 472 -6.54 -13.59 -11.20
C ALA A 472 -6.19 -13.69 -9.70
N ALA A 473 -5.37 -14.67 -9.31
CA ALA A 473 -4.97 -14.94 -7.93
C ALA A 473 -3.71 -14.21 -7.47
N ASP A 474 -3.05 -13.43 -8.35
CA ASP A 474 -1.75 -12.82 -8.06
C ASP A 474 -1.77 -11.30 -8.12
N ALA A 475 -1.64 -10.66 -6.96
CA ALA A 475 -1.42 -9.22 -6.88
C ALA A 475 0.01 -8.85 -7.32
N PRO A 476 0.24 -7.64 -7.85
CA PRO A 476 1.59 -7.19 -8.22
C PRO A 476 2.55 -7.23 -7.03
N ASP A 477 3.83 -7.52 -7.31
CA ASP A 477 4.97 -7.47 -6.38
C ASP A 477 4.96 -8.45 -5.18
N ILE A 478 3.80 -8.94 -4.73
CA ILE A 478 3.66 -9.64 -3.45
C ILE A 478 3.26 -11.12 -3.55
N ASP A 479 2.79 -11.56 -4.72
CA ASP A 479 2.32 -12.93 -4.96
C ASP A 479 3.16 -13.60 -6.08
N GLY A 480 2.72 -14.78 -6.54
CA GLY A 480 3.41 -15.56 -7.56
C GLY A 480 3.25 -15.00 -8.97
N VAL A 481 3.94 -15.65 -9.91
CA VAL A 481 3.91 -15.30 -11.33
C VAL A 481 3.55 -16.50 -12.19
N VAL A 482 3.15 -16.19 -13.43
CA VAL A 482 2.95 -17.16 -14.50
C VAL A 482 4.03 -16.95 -15.55
N HIS A 483 4.91 -17.93 -15.72
CA HIS A 483 5.90 -17.96 -16.78
C HIS A 483 5.25 -18.50 -18.06
N VAL A 484 5.12 -17.64 -19.07
CA VAL A 484 4.55 -18.00 -20.36
C VAL A 484 5.68 -18.30 -21.35
N LEU A 485 5.60 -19.45 -22.02
CA LEU A 485 6.65 -19.92 -22.94
C LEU A 485 6.84 -19.01 -24.16
N GLN A 486 5.79 -18.30 -24.57
CA GLN A 486 5.80 -17.40 -25.72
C GLN A 486 5.99 -15.94 -25.30
N PRO A 487 6.66 -15.12 -26.14
CA PRO A 487 6.73 -13.69 -25.92
C PRO A 487 5.37 -13.08 -26.24
N LEU A 488 4.80 -12.35 -25.28
CA LEU A 488 3.50 -11.71 -25.40
C LEU A 488 3.61 -10.22 -25.06
N ALA A 489 2.77 -9.40 -25.68
CA ALA A 489 2.80 -7.96 -25.43
C ALA A 489 2.37 -7.63 -23.99
N PRO A 490 3.15 -6.81 -23.25
CA PRO A 490 2.75 -6.32 -21.93
C PRO A 490 1.37 -5.65 -21.96
N GLY A 491 0.57 -5.92 -20.94
CA GLY A 491 -0.82 -5.47 -20.81
C GLY A 491 -1.84 -6.25 -21.61
N ALA A 492 -1.43 -7.26 -22.38
CA ALA A 492 -2.37 -8.21 -22.98
C ALA A 492 -2.95 -9.13 -21.90
N VAL A 493 -4.27 -9.39 -21.99
CA VAL A 493 -4.92 -10.47 -21.25
C VAL A 493 -5.03 -11.63 -22.23
N VAL A 494 -4.39 -12.75 -21.91
CA VAL A 494 -4.22 -13.87 -22.83
C VAL A 494 -4.70 -15.15 -22.18
N ARG A 495 -5.40 -15.97 -22.96
CA ARG A 495 -5.82 -17.32 -22.60
C ARG A 495 -4.62 -18.25 -22.69
N VAL A 496 -4.27 -18.94 -21.62
CA VAL A 496 -3.11 -19.85 -21.57
C VAL A 496 -3.49 -21.19 -20.96
N LYS A 497 -2.80 -22.25 -21.38
CA LYS A 497 -2.88 -23.57 -20.75
C LYS A 497 -1.74 -23.69 -19.75
N ILE A 498 -2.03 -24.05 -18.51
CA ILE A 498 -0.98 -24.38 -17.54
C ILE A 498 -0.40 -25.74 -17.90
N VAL A 499 0.90 -25.81 -18.12
CA VAL A 499 1.62 -27.02 -18.54
C VAL A 499 2.54 -27.58 -17.46
N GLY A 500 2.80 -26.81 -16.40
CA GLY A 500 3.60 -27.22 -15.27
C GLY A 500 3.67 -26.14 -14.19
N THR A 501 4.54 -26.37 -13.22
CA THR A 501 4.80 -25.46 -12.10
C THR A 501 6.32 -25.29 -11.91
N SER A 502 6.70 -24.20 -11.25
CA SER A 502 8.05 -23.96 -10.73
C SER A 502 7.92 -23.55 -9.27
N GLY A 503 7.96 -24.53 -8.36
CA GLY A 503 7.54 -24.31 -6.98
C GLY A 503 6.05 -23.99 -6.92
N PHE A 504 5.69 -22.82 -6.40
CA PHE A 504 4.31 -22.32 -6.37
C PHE A 504 3.95 -21.41 -7.56
N ASP A 505 4.90 -21.11 -8.44
CA ASP A 505 4.66 -20.37 -9.68
C ASP A 505 4.15 -21.30 -10.79
N LEU A 506 3.42 -20.75 -11.75
CA LEU A 506 2.85 -21.51 -12.86
C LEU A 506 3.69 -21.38 -14.13
N VAL A 507 3.75 -22.45 -14.92
CA VAL A 507 4.32 -22.44 -16.27
C VAL A 507 3.20 -22.68 -17.28
N ALA A 508 3.08 -21.82 -18.27
CA ALA A 508 1.95 -21.80 -19.19
C ALA A 508 2.36 -21.72 -20.67
N ASP A 509 1.54 -22.35 -21.51
CA ASP A 509 1.66 -22.34 -22.97
C ASP A 509 0.48 -21.56 -23.57
N ALA A 510 0.82 -20.50 -24.32
CA ALA A 510 -0.11 -19.63 -25.02
C ALA A 510 -0.32 -20.03 -26.50
N ASN A 511 0.22 -21.16 -26.96
CA ASN A 511 0.01 -21.64 -28.32
C ASN A 511 -1.50 -21.88 -28.56
N PRO A 512 -2.12 -21.23 -29.56
CA PRO A 512 -3.55 -21.36 -29.82
C PRO A 512 -4.03 -22.80 -30.03
N GLU A 513 -3.21 -23.66 -30.64
CA GLU A 513 -3.57 -25.08 -30.84
C GLU A 513 -3.60 -25.85 -29.53
N VAL A 514 -2.64 -25.58 -28.64
CA VAL A 514 -2.54 -26.20 -27.31
C VAL A 514 -3.70 -25.77 -26.43
N VAL A 515 -4.02 -24.47 -26.43
CA VAL A 515 -5.16 -23.90 -25.70
C VAL A 515 -6.47 -24.49 -26.22
N ALA A 516 -6.70 -24.47 -27.54
CA ALA A 516 -7.92 -24.99 -28.14
C ALA A 516 -8.08 -26.50 -27.91
N ALA A 517 -7.00 -27.28 -27.91
CA ALA A 517 -7.04 -28.70 -27.58
C ALA A 517 -7.46 -28.93 -26.12
N ALA A 518 -6.90 -28.18 -25.17
CA ALA A 518 -7.27 -28.29 -23.76
C ALA A 518 -8.74 -27.90 -23.52
N GLU A 519 -9.23 -26.85 -24.17
CA GLU A 519 -10.64 -26.45 -24.07
C GLU A 519 -11.61 -27.49 -24.65
N ARG A 520 -11.22 -28.18 -25.73
CA ARG A 520 -12.00 -29.31 -26.27
C ARG A 520 -12.05 -30.48 -25.29
N SER A 521 -10.92 -30.86 -24.70
CA SER A 521 -10.87 -31.93 -23.70
C SER A 521 -11.74 -31.61 -22.48
N ALA A 522 -11.61 -30.41 -21.92
CA ALA A 522 -12.41 -29.99 -20.77
C ALA A 522 -13.92 -29.95 -21.07
N ARG A 523 -14.32 -29.63 -22.30
CA ARG A 523 -15.73 -29.68 -22.73
C ARG A 523 -16.24 -31.11 -22.82
N LEU A 524 -15.43 -32.04 -23.32
CA LEU A 524 -15.78 -33.46 -23.39
C LEU A 524 -15.93 -34.07 -22.00
N GLU A 525 -15.01 -33.79 -21.09
CA GLU A 525 -15.08 -34.26 -19.70
C GLU A 525 -16.34 -33.79 -18.98
N ARG A 526 -16.70 -32.50 -19.11
CA ARG A 526 -17.97 -31.98 -18.57
C ARG A 526 -19.18 -32.70 -19.16
N HIS A 527 -19.20 -32.89 -20.48
CA HIS A 527 -20.30 -33.59 -21.13
C HIS A 527 -20.42 -35.04 -20.66
N VAL A 528 -19.30 -35.75 -20.49
CA VAL A 528 -19.29 -37.12 -19.96
C VAL A 528 -19.78 -37.16 -18.51
N ALA A 529 -19.37 -36.21 -17.67
CA ALA A 529 -19.84 -36.11 -16.29
C ALA A 529 -21.36 -35.85 -16.21
N GLU A 530 -21.87 -34.89 -17.00
CA GLU A 530 -23.30 -34.59 -17.09
C GLU A 530 -24.13 -35.78 -17.58
N VAL A 531 -23.64 -36.51 -18.59
CA VAL A 531 -24.31 -37.72 -19.10
C VAL A 531 -24.24 -38.87 -18.08
N GLY A 532 -23.13 -39.00 -17.35
CA GLY A 532 -22.96 -39.99 -16.30
C GLY A 532 -23.88 -39.77 -15.10
N GLU A 533 -24.05 -38.51 -14.67
CA GLU A 533 -25.01 -38.12 -13.63
C GLU A 533 -26.46 -38.29 -14.07
N ALA A 534 -26.78 -38.04 -15.35
CA ALA A 534 -28.13 -38.26 -15.89
C ALA A 534 -28.48 -39.76 -16.09
N ALA A 535 -27.48 -40.64 -16.11
CA ALA A 535 -27.64 -42.08 -16.26
C ALA A 535 -27.69 -42.85 -14.93
N ALA A 536 -27.31 -42.21 -13.82
CA ALA A 536 -27.38 -42.73 -12.44
C ALA A 536 -28.70 -42.31 -11.77
#